data_AF-A0A3P7KJ48-F1
#
_entry.id   AF-A0A3P7KJ48-F1
#
_cell.length_a   1.000
_cell.length_b   1.000
_cell.length_c   1.000
_cell.angle_alpha   90.00
_cell.angle_beta   90.00
_cell.angle_gamma   90.00
#
_symmetry.space_group_name_H-M   'P 1'
#
loop_
_entity.id
_entity.type
_entity.pdbx_description
1 polymer ?
#
loop_
_entity_poly.entity_id
_entity_poly.type
_entity_poly.pdbx_seq_one_letter_code
_entity_poly.pdbx_strand_id
1 'polypeptide(L)'
;MNIYLQQIVWFTAIFPYVFLLILLVRGITLPGAEKGIKYYVEPNLAMLTVPTAWQDAATQVFFSLGPGFGVLMAYSSYNDFHNNVYHDALLTSVINCATSFLSGFVIFSEGPGLVFVVYPEALATMPGASVFSAIFFLMLLTLGLDSS
;
A
#
# COMPACT_ATOMS: atom_id res chain seq x y z
N MET A 1 -4.36 -6.83 24.22
CA MET A 1 -3.27 -7.27 23.31
C MET A 1 -2.02 -7.60 24.14
N ASN A 2 -1.28 -8.67 23.83
CA ASN A 2 0.02 -8.94 24.48
C ASN A 2 1.07 -7.94 23.96
N ILE A 3 1.94 -7.41 24.84
CA ILE A 3 2.98 -6.42 24.51
C ILE A 3 3.89 -6.87 23.34
N TYR A 4 4.15 -8.17 23.22
CA TYR A 4 4.94 -8.73 22.12
C TYR A 4 4.25 -8.56 20.75
N LEU A 5 2.94 -8.78 20.68
CA LEU A 5 2.18 -8.59 19.43
C LEU A 5 2.19 -7.13 19.01
N GLN A 6 2.03 -6.22 19.96
CA GLN A 6 2.07 -4.79 19.68
C GLN A 6 3.46 -4.37 19.15
N GLN A 7 4.55 -4.88 19.73
CA GLN A 7 5.91 -4.62 19.25
C GLN A 7 6.15 -5.14 17.83
N ILE A 8 5.59 -6.30 17.48
CA ILE A 8 5.68 -6.84 16.11
C ILE A 8 4.95 -5.90 15.15
N VAL A 9 3.71 -5.51 15.45
CA VAL A 9 2.91 -4.59 14.62
C VAL A 9 3.61 -3.24 14.42
N TRP A 10 4.29 -2.70 15.43
CA TRP A 10 5.07 -1.47 15.28
C TRP A 10 6.16 -1.60 14.20
N PHE A 11 6.79 -2.76 14.06
CA PHE A 11 7.76 -3.00 13.00
C PHE A 11 7.06 -3.25 11.66
N THR A 12 6.14 -4.22 11.62
CA THR A 12 5.52 -4.70 10.38
C THR A 12 4.63 -3.64 9.72
N ALA A 13 3.99 -2.76 10.50
CA ALA A 13 3.17 -1.69 9.96
C ALA A 13 3.98 -0.47 9.51
N ILE A 14 5.10 -0.13 10.17
CA ILE A 14 5.89 1.07 9.84
C ILE A 14 6.93 0.80 8.75
N PHE A 15 7.56 -0.37 8.77
CA PHE A 15 8.63 -0.73 7.84
C PHE A 15 8.24 -0.56 6.36
N PRO A 16 7.03 -0.93 5.91
CA PRO A 16 6.57 -0.67 4.55
C PRO A 16 6.59 0.80 4.16
N TYR A 17 6.28 1.73 5.05
CA TYR A 17 6.30 3.16 4.74
C TYR A 17 7.71 3.69 4.53
N VAL A 18 8.66 3.23 5.34
CA VAL A 18 10.09 3.58 5.16
C VAL A 18 10.56 3.11 3.79
N PHE A 19 10.20 1.89 3.42
CA PHE A 19 10.62 1.33 2.14
C PHE A 19 9.89 1.94 0.93
N LEU A 20 8.58 2.19 1.03
CA LEU A 20 7.82 2.93 0.02
C LEU A 20 8.42 4.31 -0.24
N LEU A 21 8.91 5.00 0.79
CA LEU A 21 9.58 6.29 0.62
C LEU A 21 10.91 6.16 -0.13
N ILE A 22 11.72 5.15 0.20
CA ILE A 22 12.99 4.87 -0.49
C ILE A 22 12.73 4.57 -1.98
N LEU A 23 11.77 3.69 -2.25
CA LEU A 23 11.39 3.33 -3.62
C LEU A 23 10.78 4.52 -4.36
N LEU A 24 9.98 5.36 -3.71
CA LEU A 24 9.44 6.56 -4.34
C LEU A 24 10.58 7.49 -4.78
N VAL A 25 11.49 7.83 -3.85
CA VAL A 25 12.64 8.71 -4.15
C VAL A 25 13.47 8.10 -5.27
N ARG A 26 13.68 6.78 -5.27
CA ARG A 26 14.40 6.12 -6.33
C ARG A 26 13.67 6.18 -7.67
N GLY A 27 12.39 5.78 -7.69
CA GLY A 27 11.57 5.72 -8.88
C GLY A 27 11.45 7.07 -9.59
N ILE A 28 11.21 8.16 -8.84
CA ILE A 28 11.13 9.51 -9.44
C ILE A 28 12.47 10.04 -9.98
N THR A 29 13.61 9.44 -9.58
CA THR A 29 14.95 9.79 -10.11
C THR A 29 15.32 9.01 -11.37
N LEU A 30 14.50 8.03 -11.78
CA LEU A 30 14.75 7.25 -12.99
C LEU A 30 14.35 8.04 -14.25
N PRO A 31 15.10 7.89 -15.35
CA PRO A 31 14.72 8.50 -16.63
C PRO A 31 13.43 7.88 -17.15
N GLY A 32 12.44 8.69 -17.50
CA GLY A 32 11.15 8.21 -18.00
C GLY A 32 10.06 8.06 -16.93
N ALA A 33 10.38 8.29 -15.65
CA ALA A 33 9.41 8.25 -14.55
C ALA A 33 8.22 9.21 -14.78
N GLU A 34 8.47 10.34 -15.43
CA GLU A 34 7.43 11.34 -15.75
C GLU A 34 6.33 10.76 -16.64
N LYS A 35 6.66 9.84 -17.55
CA LYS A 35 5.68 9.23 -18.46
C LYS A 35 4.76 8.28 -17.72
N GLY A 36 5.32 7.46 -16.83
CA GLY A 36 4.55 6.52 -16.05
C GLY A 36 3.67 7.23 -15.01
N ILE A 37 4.19 8.27 -14.34
CA ILE A 37 3.38 9.11 -13.44
C ILE A 37 2.24 9.78 -14.22
N LYS A 38 2.51 10.32 -15.42
CA LYS A 38 1.46 10.90 -16.27
C LYS A 38 0.39 9.86 -16.60
N TYR A 39 0.77 8.65 -16.99
CA TYR A 39 -0.17 7.56 -17.25
C TYR A 39 -1.02 7.21 -16.01
N TYR A 40 -0.45 7.27 -14.82
CA TYR A 40 -1.18 7.00 -13.58
C TYR A 40 -2.28 8.02 -13.27
N VAL A 41 -1.98 9.31 -13.41
CA VAL A 41 -2.86 10.39 -12.93
C VAL A 41 -3.65 11.10 -14.03
N GLU A 42 -3.35 10.86 -15.30
CA GLU A 42 -4.05 11.50 -16.42
C GLU A 42 -5.51 11.00 -16.49
N PRO A 43 -6.50 11.89 -16.26
CA PRO A 43 -7.87 11.46 -16.09
C PRO A 43 -8.54 11.16 -17.42
N ASN A 44 -9.16 9.98 -17.53
CA ASN A 44 -10.10 9.68 -18.60
C ASN A 44 -11.54 9.78 -18.08
N LEU A 45 -12.16 10.96 -18.22
CA LEU A 45 -13.50 11.23 -17.70
C LEU A 45 -14.60 10.36 -18.30
N ALA A 46 -14.39 9.77 -19.49
CA ALA A 46 -15.34 8.84 -20.08
C ALA A 46 -15.56 7.60 -19.20
N MET A 47 -14.56 7.20 -18.42
CA MET A 47 -14.65 6.05 -17.51
C MET A 47 -15.72 6.23 -16.43
N LEU A 48 -16.11 7.46 -16.09
CA LEU A 48 -17.18 7.71 -15.13
C LEU A 48 -18.56 7.21 -15.62
N THR A 49 -18.72 7.06 -16.93
CA THR A 49 -19.96 6.54 -17.54
C THR A 49 -19.99 5.02 -17.63
N VAL A 50 -18.87 4.35 -17.36
CA VAL A 50 -18.70 2.91 -17.51
C VAL A 50 -19.08 2.21 -16.19
N PRO A 51 -20.13 1.38 -16.15
CA PRO A 51 -20.58 0.75 -14.91
C PRO A 51 -19.54 -0.18 -14.26
N THR A 52 -18.72 -0.85 -15.06
CA THR A 52 -17.67 -1.75 -14.55
C THR A 52 -16.60 -0.97 -13.77
N ALA A 53 -16.28 0.27 -14.16
CA ALA A 53 -15.33 1.10 -13.41
C ALA A 53 -15.81 1.38 -11.97
N TRP A 54 -17.13 1.55 -11.78
CA TRP A 54 -17.72 1.70 -10.46
C TRP A 54 -17.79 0.39 -9.67
N GLN A 55 -18.06 -0.73 -10.35
CA GLN A 55 -18.02 -2.06 -9.73
C GLN A 55 -16.61 -2.40 -9.22
N ASP A 56 -15.59 -2.11 -10.03
CA ASP A 56 -14.18 -2.29 -9.67
C ASP A 56 -13.81 -1.39 -8.50
N ALA A 57 -14.19 -0.10 -8.53
CA ALA A 57 -13.95 0.83 -7.44
C ALA A 57 -14.61 0.38 -6.12
N ALA A 58 -15.88 -0.05 -6.16
CA ALA A 58 -16.60 -0.52 -4.99
C ALA A 58 -15.96 -1.79 -4.41
N THR A 59 -15.60 -2.73 -5.27
CA THR A 59 -14.92 -3.98 -4.90
C THR A 59 -13.55 -3.67 -4.27
N GLN A 60 -12.78 -2.78 -4.88
CA GLN A 60 -11.48 -2.35 -4.37
C GLN A 60 -11.60 -1.70 -2.98
N VAL A 61 -12.54 -0.77 -2.78
CA VAL A 61 -12.75 -0.13 -1.47
C VAL A 61 -13.17 -1.15 -0.41
N PHE A 62 -14.08 -2.06 -0.75
CA PHE A 62 -14.57 -3.09 0.17
C PHE A 62 -13.45 -4.03 0.61
N PHE A 63 -12.70 -4.60 -0.33
CA PHE A 63 -11.62 -5.53 0.01
C PHE A 63 -10.39 -4.84 0.60
N SER A 64 -10.14 -3.56 0.29
CA SER A 64 -9.03 -2.80 0.85
C SER A 64 -9.24 -2.44 2.32
N LEU A 65 -10.46 -2.06 2.73
CA LEU A 65 -10.76 -1.73 4.13
C LEU A 65 -11.19 -2.95 4.96
N GLY A 66 -11.69 -4.00 4.31
CA GLY A 66 -12.10 -5.25 4.96
C GLY A 66 -13.28 -5.19 5.95
N PRO A 67 -14.30 -4.31 5.81
CA PRO A 67 -15.46 -4.35 6.69
C PRO A 67 -16.22 -5.68 6.52
N GLY A 68 -16.75 -6.21 7.62
CA GLY A 68 -17.58 -7.43 7.60
C GLY A 68 -16.83 -8.76 7.73
N PHE A 69 -15.49 -8.76 7.69
CA PHE A 69 -14.68 -9.97 7.90
C PHE A 69 -14.42 -10.33 9.38
N GLY A 70 -15.01 -9.60 10.32
CA GLY A 70 -14.88 -9.86 11.76
C GLY A 70 -13.56 -9.37 12.39
N VAL A 71 -12.50 -9.11 11.61
CA VAL A 71 -11.20 -8.64 12.10
C VAL A 71 -11.32 -7.29 12.82
N LEU A 72 -11.93 -6.29 12.17
CA LEU A 72 -12.12 -4.96 12.78
C LEU A 72 -12.99 -5.02 14.04
N MET A 73 -13.99 -5.92 14.07
CA MET A 73 -14.82 -6.16 15.25
C MET A 73 -13.98 -6.74 16.39
N ALA A 74 -13.18 -7.76 16.11
CA ALA A 74 -12.27 -8.36 17.07
C ALA A 74 -11.26 -7.34 17.61
N TYR A 75 -10.63 -6.52 16.76
CA TYR A 75 -9.73 -5.45 17.20
C TYR A 75 -10.43 -4.41 18.05
N SER A 76 -11.60 -3.92 17.62
CA SER A 76 -12.37 -2.94 18.39
C SER A 76 -12.85 -3.47 19.74
N SER A 77 -13.01 -4.80 19.90
CA SER A 77 -13.42 -5.42 21.17
C SER A 77 -12.36 -5.30 22.29
N TYR A 78 -11.11 -4.98 21.93
CA TYR A 78 -10.01 -4.74 22.87
C TYR A 78 -9.81 -3.25 23.19
N ASN A 79 -10.57 -2.35 22.57
CA ASN A 79 -10.48 -0.91 22.86
C ASN A 79 -11.13 -0.58 24.21
N ASP A 80 -10.71 0.54 24.80
CA ASP A 80 -11.41 1.12 25.94
C ASP A 80 -12.86 1.47 25.56
N PHE A 81 -13.81 1.28 26.49
CA PHE A 81 -15.24 1.47 26.23
C PHE A 81 -15.60 2.90 25.76
N HIS A 82 -14.83 3.90 26.22
CA HIS A 82 -15.02 5.31 25.86
C HIS A 82 -14.03 5.79 24.78
N ASN A 83 -13.34 4.88 24.10
CA ASN A 83 -12.45 5.23 23.01
C ASN A 83 -13.23 5.89 21.84
N ASN A 84 -12.63 6.89 21.21
CA ASN A 84 -13.24 7.57 20.06
C ASN A 84 -13.05 6.77 18.76
N VAL A 85 -13.83 5.69 18.61
CA VAL A 85 -13.76 4.81 17.44
C VAL A 85 -14.10 5.51 16.12
N TYR A 86 -14.86 6.60 16.15
CA TYR A 86 -15.16 7.39 14.95
C TYR A 86 -13.89 8.05 14.37
N HIS A 87 -13.07 8.63 15.24
CA HIS A 87 -11.79 9.20 14.84
C HIS A 87 -10.83 8.13 14.30
N ASP A 88 -10.73 6.99 14.99
CA ASP A 88 -9.86 5.89 14.56
C ASP A 88 -10.28 5.34 13.21
N ALA A 89 -11.58 5.13 12.99
CA ALA A 89 -12.12 4.64 11.72
C ALA A 89 -11.81 5.62 10.57
N LEU A 90 -11.96 6.93 10.78
CA LEU A 90 -11.60 7.94 9.78
C LEU A 90 -10.10 7.93 9.51
N LEU A 91 -9.27 7.93 10.55
CA LEU A 91 -7.83 7.97 10.42
C LEU A 91 -7.30 6.73 9.68
N THR A 92 -7.72 5.54 10.07
CA THR A 92 -7.32 4.28 9.41
C THR A 92 -7.77 4.25 7.95
N SER A 93 -8.99 4.72 7.65
CA SER A 93 -9.49 4.77 6.27
C SER A 93 -8.68 5.73 5.40
N VAL A 94 -8.37 6.92 5.92
CA VAL A 94 -7.53 7.92 5.23
C VAL A 94 -6.12 7.39 5.01
N ILE A 95 -5.50 6.77 6.01
CA ILE A 95 -4.17 6.18 5.89
C ILE A 95 -4.18 5.08 4.82
N ASN A 96 -5.15 4.16 4.84
CA ASN A 96 -5.28 3.11 3.82
C ASN A 96 -5.35 3.67 2.38
N CYS A 97 -6.19 4.69 2.16
CA CYS A 97 -6.29 5.34 0.86
C CYS A 97 -5.01 6.09 0.47
N ALA A 98 -4.39 6.80 1.41
CA ALA A 98 -3.13 7.52 1.18
C ALA A 98 -1.98 6.57 0.83
N THR A 99 -1.88 5.42 1.52
CA THR A 99 -0.89 4.37 1.23
C THR A 99 -1.10 3.79 -0.16
N SER A 100 -2.36 3.51 -0.53
CA SER A 100 -2.70 3.03 -1.88
C SER A 100 -2.28 4.05 -2.95
N PHE A 101 -2.60 5.32 -2.75
CA PHE A 101 -2.24 6.40 -3.66
C PHE A 101 -0.71 6.56 -3.79
N LEU A 102 0.00 6.59 -2.66
CA LEU A 102 1.46 6.64 -2.61
C LEU A 102 2.09 5.46 -3.35
N SER A 103 1.62 4.24 -3.09
CA SER A 103 2.12 3.03 -3.75
C SER A 103 1.92 3.08 -5.28
N GLY A 104 0.85 3.71 -5.75
CA GLY A 104 0.63 3.97 -7.17
C GLY A 104 1.77 4.79 -7.79
N PHE A 105 2.20 5.87 -7.14
CA PHE A 105 3.37 6.63 -7.63
C PHE A 105 4.64 5.80 -7.67
N VAL A 106 4.89 4.97 -6.65
CA VAL A 106 6.07 4.09 -6.63
C VAL A 106 6.05 3.19 -7.87
N ILE A 107 4.95 2.47 -8.08
CA ILE A 107 4.81 1.51 -9.19
C ILE A 107 4.96 2.22 -10.54
N PHE A 108 4.22 3.29 -10.75
CA PHE A 108 4.18 3.96 -12.06
C PHE A 108 5.44 4.79 -12.34
N SER A 109 6.21 5.21 -11.33
CA SER A 109 7.49 5.89 -11.56
C SER A 109 8.60 4.97 -12.09
N GLU A 110 8.52 3.66 -11.84
CA GLU A 110 9.50 2.66 -12.30
C GLU A 110 9.13 2.03 -13.67
N GLY A 111 7.93 2.35 -14.18
CA GLY A 111 7.42 1.87 -15.47
C GLY A 111 6.22 0.92 -15.30
N PRO A 112 5.34 0.80 -16.32
CA PRO A 112 4.15 -0.03 -16.21
C PRO A 112 4.52 -1.52 -16.26
N GLY A 113 4.61 -2.16 -15.11
CA GLY A 113 4.49 -3.61 -15.03
C GLY A 113 4.44 -4.18 -13.62
N LEU A 114 4.18 -5.49 -13.57
CA LEU A 114 3.75 -6.19 -12.36
C LEU A 114 4.88 -6.27 -11.32
N VAL A 115 4.50 -6.17 -10.04
CA VAL A 115 5.34 -6.27 -8.83
C VAL A 115 6.29 -7.47 -8.82
N PHE A 116 5.98 -8.57 -9.51
CA PHE A 116 6.83 -9.77 -9.56
C PHE A 116 7.70 -9.90 -10.81
N VAL A 117 7.62 -8.93 -11.73
CA VAL A 117 8.40 -8.94 -12.98
C VAL A 117 9.22 -7.67 -13.08
N VAL A 118 8.56 -6.51 -13.04
CA VAL A 118 9.22 -5.21 -13.25
C VAL A 118 10.02 -4.76 -12.04
N TYR A 119 9.53 -4.98 -10.82
CA TYR A 119 10.29 -4.59 -9.62
C TYR A 119 11.60 -5.38 -9.47
N PRO A 120 11.62 -6.72 -9.54
CA PRO A 120 12.88 -7.46 -9.49
C PRO A 120 13.87 -7.05 -10.59
N GLU A 121 13.37 -6.76 -11.79
CA GLU A 121 14.18 -6.29 -12.92
C GLU A 121 14.75 -4.87 -12.67
N ALA A 122 13.91 -3.95 -12.22
CA ALA A 122 14.33 -2.59 -11.83
C ALA A 122 15.34 -2.63 -10.68
N LEU A 123 15.09 -3.42 -9.64
CA LEU A 123 16.00 -3.61 -8.50
C LEU A 123 17.31 -4.27 -8.91
N ALA A 124 17.28 -5.22 -9.87
CA ALA A 124 18.48 -5.89 -10.39
C ALA A 124 19.46 -4.95 -11.08
N THR A 125 18.98 -3.81 -11.61
CA THR A 125 19.85 -2.79 -12.23
C THR A 125 20.54 -1.86 -11.21
N MET A 126 20.15 -1.92 -9.93
CA MET A 126 20.67 -1.02 -8.91
C MET A 126 21.99 -1.52 -8.29
N PRO A 127 22.95 -0.62 -8.00
CA PRO A 127 24.09 -0.98 -7.16
C PRO A 127 23.61 -1.48 -5.79
N GLY A 128 23.94 -2.72 -5.44
CA GLY A 128 23.42 -3.37 -4.23
C GLY A 128 22.06 -4.06 -4.41
N ALA A 129 21.68 -4.41 -5.64
CA ALA A 129 20.44 -5.12 -6.01
C ALA A 129 20.00 -6.22 -5.03
N SER A 130 20.92 -7.08 -4.59
CA SER A 130 20.62 -8.17 -3.64
C SER A 130 20.03 -7.68 -2.33
N VAL A 131 20.51 -6.53 -1.82
CA VAL A 131 20.00 -5.91 -0.58
C VAL A 131 18.61 -5.33 -0.82
N PHE A 132 18.41 -4.60 -1.91
CA PHE A 132 17.11 -4.00 -2.23
C PHE A 132 16.03 -5.05 -2.50
N SER A 133 16.37 -6.14 -3.20
CA SER A 133 15.46 -7.27 -3.40
C SER A 133 15.09 -7.97 -2.09
N ALA A 134 16.05 -8.19 -1.19
CA ALA A 134 15.77 -8.79 0.11
C ALA A 134 14.83 -7.91 0.95
N ILE A 135 15.04 -6.59 0.96
CA ILE A 135 14.20 -5.62 1.69
C ILE A 135 12.80 -5.56 1.06
N PHE A 136 12.69 -5.60 -0.27
CA PHE A 136 11.41 -5.62 -0.97
C PHE A 136 10.57 -6.86 -0.64
N PHE A 137 11.16 -8.05 -0.70
CA PHE A 137 10.44 -9.28 -0.32
C PHE A 137 10.11 -9.32 1.17
N LEU A 138 10.97 -8.76 2.03
CA LEU A 138 10.66 -8.58 3.44
C LEU A 138 9.45 -7.65 3.63
N MET A 139 9.34 -6.55 2.88
CA MET A 139 8.17 -5.67 2.91
C MET A 139 6.90 -6.44 2.53
N LEU A 140 6.91 -7.19 1.43
CA LEU A 140 5.75 -7.98 1.00
C LEU A 140 5.34 -8.99 2.07
N LEU A 141 6.31 -9.61 2.73
CA LEU A 141 6.06 -10.52 3.85
C LEU A 141 5.43 -9.79 5.03
N THR A 142 5.94 -8.60 5.42
CA THR A 142 5.36 -7.82 6.53
C THR A 142 3.95 -7.33 6.24
N LEU A 143 3.66 -6.91 5.00
CA LEU A 143 2.31 -6.53 4.57
C LEU A 143 1.34 -7.72 4.63
N GLY A 144 1.81 -8.91 4.22
CA GLY A 144 1.03 -10.14 4.32
C GLY A 144 0.76 -10.56 5.77
N LEU A 145 1.77 -10.47 6.63
CA LEU A 145 1.66 -10.84 8.05
C LEU A 145 0.66 -9.98 8.82
N ASP A 146 0.63 -8.66 8.58
CA ASP A 146 -0.33 -7.77 9.25
C ASP A 146 -1.78 -7.97 8.78
N SER A 147 -1.95 -8.56 7.59
CA SER A 147 -3.26 -8.81 6.98
C SER A 147 -3.82 -10.21 7.25
N SER A 148 -3.03 -11.10 7.87
CA SER A 148 -3.36 -12.52 8.11
C SER A 148 -3.81 -12.76 9.55
#